data_AF-A0A9W4GXA5-F1
#
_entry.id   AF-A0A9W4GXA5-F1
#
_cell.length_a   1.000
_cell.length_b   1.000
_cell.length_c   1.000
_cell.angle_alpha   90.00
_cell.angle_beta   90.00
_cell.angle_gamma   90.00
#
_symmetry.space_group_name_H-M   'P 1'
#
loop_
_entity.id
_entity.type
_entity.pdbx_description
1 polymer ?
#
loop_
_entity_poly.entity_id
_entity_poly.type
_entity_poly.pdbx_seq_one_letter_code
_entity_poly.pdbx_strand_id
1 'polypeptide(L)'
;MPCYRRARAHWAPYVANVNVTDMFVSGMYGRPFHQRGREMVLGPLRRYRVTGPYLRFWLHLLGPYMGEIERGRGDLTLARIREGWTSWRGRAVEPLIREALGRILPDDRLPAAPAVGGYWTRTNDVEIDIVGADRAPIAKELLFVGSIE
;
A
#
# COMPACT_ATOMS: atom_id res chain seq x y z
N MET A 1 25.29 -10.20 -34.88
CA MET A 1 24.52 -11.21 -34.12
C MET A 1 25.48 -11.96 -33.20
N PRO A 2 25.22 -11.96 -31.90
CA PRO A 2 25.20 -13.24 -31.19
C PRO A 2 24.01 -13.39 -30.23
N CYS A 3 23.65 -14.66 -30.08
CA CYS A 3 22.69 -15.30 -29.21
C CYS A 3 22.79 -14.94 -27.72
N TYR A 4 21.66 -14.72 -27.04
CA TYR A 4 21.58 -14.76 -25.57
C TYR A 4 20.90 -16.04 -25.09
N ARG A 5 21.62 -16.72 -24.20
CA ARG A 5 21.37 -18.04 -23.62
C ARG A 5 20.31 -17.92 -22.51
N ARG A 6 19.36 -18.84 -22.49
CA ARG A 6 18.30 -18.99 -21.48
C ARG A 6 18.93 -19.24 -20.08
N ALA A 7 18.84 -18.26 -19.18
CA ALA A 7 19.15 -18.45 -17.76
C ALA A 7 17.84 -18.78 -17.00
N ARG A 8 17.76 -20.00 -16.44
CA ARG A 8 16.75 -20.35 -15.44
C ARG A 8 17.17 -19.72 -14.10
N ALA A 9 16.47 -18.68 -13.68
CA ALA A 9 16.54 -18.20 -12.30
C ALA A 9 15.52 -18.98 -11.47
N HIS A 10 16.02 -19.74 -10.50
CA HIS A 10 15.25 -20.51 -9.53
C HIS A 10 14.84 -19.54 -8.42
N TRP A 11 13.64 -18.98 -8.50
CA TRP A 11 13.11 -18.07 -7.47
C TRP A 11 12.47 -18.89 -6.35
N ALA A 12 13.08 -18.88 -5.16
CA ALA A 12 12.44 -19.31 -3.93
C ALA A 12 11.55 -18.16 -3.42
N PRO A 13 10.24 -18.38 -3.14
CA PRO A 13 9.39 -17.36 -2.56
C PRO A 13 9.70 -17.22 -1.06
N TYR A 14 10.36 -16.13 -0.68
CA TYR A 14 10.37 -15.68 0.72
C TYR A 14 9.02 -15.00 0.99
N VAL A 15 8.03 -15.80 1.39
CA VAL A 15 6.79 -15.29 1.99
C VAL A 15 7.14 -14.83 3.40
N ALA A 16 7.31 -13.52 3.59
CA ALA A 16 7.33 -12.95 4.93
C ALA A 16 5.91 -13.07 5.50
N ASN A 17 5.67 -14.12 6.28
CA ASN A 17 4.47 -14.28 7.09
C ASN A 17 4.40 -13.12 8.11
N VAL A 18 3.74 -12.02 7.76
CA VAL A 18 3.28 -11.05 8.75
C VAL A 18 2.01 -11.65 9.37
N ASN A 19 2.19 -12.38 10.48
CA ASN A 19 1.07 -12.78 11.32
C ASN A 19 0.41 -11.51 11.87
N VAL A 20 -0.81 -11.21 11.41
CA VAL A 20 -1.66 -10.11 11.91
C VAL A 20 -1.94 -10.25 13.42
N THR A 21 -1.71 -11.44 13.99
CA THR A 21 -1.90 -11.73 15.41
C THR A 21 -0.81 -11.14 16.32
N ASP A 22 0.38 -10.80 15.81
CA ASP A 22 1.51 -10.34 16.65
C ASP A 22 1.52 -8.82 16.92
N MET A 23 0.56 -8.06 16.39
CA MET A 23 0.53 -6.59 16.53
C MET A 23 -0.35 -6.09 17.68
N PHE A 24 -0.73 -6.95 18.63
CA PHE A 24 -1.67 -6.62 19.71
C PHE A 24 -1.22 -7.11 21.09
N VAL A 25 -0.07 -6.65 21.58
CA VAL A 25 0.20 -6.62 23.03
C VAL A 25 0.95 -5.34 23.39
N SER A 26 0.22 -4.24 23.58
CA SER A 26 0.55 -3.24 24.60
C SER A 26 -0.64 -2.31 24.81
N GLY A 27 -1.26 -2.42 25.99
CA GLY A 27 -2.49 -1.72 26.34
C GLY A 27 -2.31 -0.21 26.45
N MET A 28 -3.15 0.55 25.75
CA MET A 28 -3.40 1.97 26.00
C MET A 28 -4.77 2.43 25.48
N TYR A 29 -5.83 1.63 25.69
CA TYR A 29 -7.21 2.10 25.48
C TYR A 29 -8.05 1.81 26.71
N GLY A 30 -7.99 2.71 27.69
CA GLY A 30 -8.72 2.55 28.94
C GLY A 30 -8.77 3.84 29.76
N ARG A 31 -9.51 4.85 29.29
CA ARG A 31 -10.06 5.92 30.15
C ARG A 31 -11.47 6.27 29.63
N PRO A 32 -12.53 6.20 30.45
CA PRO A 32 -13.84 6.68 30.05
C PRO A 32 -13.80 8.20 29.99
N PHE A 33 -14.03 8.75 28.80
CA PHE A 33 -14.07 10.18 28.58
C PHE A 33 -15.45 10.72 29.01
N HIS A 34 -15.52 11.30 30.20
CA HIS A 34 -16.59 12.23 30.57
C HIS A 34 -16.07 13.66 30.39
N GLN A 35 -16.31 14.25 29.21
CA GLN A 35 -16.26 15.70 29.06
C GLN A 35 -17.65 16.28 29.31
N ARG A 36 -17.74 17.17 30.30
CA ARG A 36 -18.89 18.06 30.48
C ARG A 36 -19.09 18.87 29.20
N GLY A 37 -20.34 18.95 28.74
CA GLY A 37 -20.74 19.64 27.51
C GLY A 37 -20.23 21.07 27.44
N ARG A 38 -19.23 21.28 26.58
CA ARG A 38 -19.04 22.54 25.89
C ARG A 38 -19.42 22.30 24.44
N GLU A 39 -20.28 23.16 23.92
CA GLU A 39 -20.64 23.20 22.51
C GLU A 39 -19.36 23.32 21.68
N MET A 40 -19.09 22.30 20.86
CA MET A 40 -17.95 22.30 19.96
C MET A 40 -18.34 23.17 18.78
N VAL A 41 -17.92 24.44 18.77
CA VAL A 41 -18.04 25.31 17.59
C VAL A 41 -17.16 24.71 16.50
N LEU A 42 -17.74 23.83 15.69
CA LEU A 42 -17.08 23.24 14.53
C LEU A 42 -16.84 24.36 13.52
N GLY A 43 -15.59 24.80 13.40
CA GLY A 43 -15.16 25.67 12.31
C GLY A 43 -15.44 25.04 10.94
N PRO A 44 -15.28 25.79 9.84
CA PRO A 44 -15.60 25.31 8.49
C PRO A 44 -14.94 23.95 8.21
N LEU A 45 -15.68 23.05 7.60
CA LEU A 45 -15.25 21.67 7.33
C LEU A 45 -13.89 21.66 6.61
N ARG A 46 -12.84 21.24 7.32
CA ARG A 46 -11.49 21.10 6.75
C ARG A 46 -11.33 19.69 6.18
N ARG A 47 -10.97 19.62 4.90
CA ARG A 47 -10.68 18.35 4.21
C ARG A 47 -9.18 18.05 4.31
N TYR A 48 -8.85 16.93 4.96
CA TYR A 48 -7.48 16.43 5.06
C TYR A 48 -7.30 15.18 4.20
N ARG A 49 -6.12 15.01 3.59
CA ARG A 49 -5.72 13.76 2.92
C ARG A 49 -4.75 13.02 3.82
N VAL A 50 -5.13 11.84 4.28
CA VAL A 50 -4.19 10.93 4.98
C VAL A 50 -3.21 10.39 3.97
N THR A 51 -1.90 10.55 4.18
CA THR A 51 -0.86 10.06 3.26
C THR A 51 -0.28 8.71 3.68
N GLY A 52 -0.18 8.47 5.00
CA GLY A 52 0.43 7.25 5.54
C GLY A 52 -0.43 5.99 5.35
N PRO A 53 0.17 4.86 4.94
CA PRO A 53 -0.57 3.61 4.73
C PRO A 53 -1.14 3.06 6.04
N TYR A 54 -0.40 3.17 7.15
CA TYR A 54 -0.88 2.68 8.46
C TYR A 54 -2.22 3.31 8.88
N LEU A 55 -2.31 4.65 8.84
CA LEU A 55 -3.55 5.31 9.26
C LEU A 55 -4.69 5.06 8.27
N ARG A 56 -4.39 4.92 6.96
CA ARG A 56 -5.39 4.49 5.96
C ARG A 56 -5.87 3.06 6.20
N PHE A 57 -4.97 2.15 6.57
CA PHE A 57 -5.30 0.78 6.93
C PHE A 57 -6.24 0.77 8.12
N TRP A 58 -5.85 1.45 9.20
CA TRP A 58 -6.64 1.50 10.41
C TRP A 58 -8.03 2.09 10.15
N LEU A 59 -8.13 3.26 9.51
CA LEU A 59 -9.42 3.92 9.27
C LEU A 59 -10.35 3.14 8.33
N HIS A 60 -9.80 2.41 7.36
CA HIS A 60 -10.61 1.75 6.33
C HIS A 60 -10.94 0.29 6.66
N LEU A 61 -10.00 -0.44 7.28
CA LEU A 61 -10.04 -1.90 7.38
C LEU A 61 -10.11 -2.43 8.81
N LEU A 62 -9.70 -1.67 9.83
CA LEU A 62 -9.73 -2.13 11.23
C LEU A 62 -10.74 -1.38 12.09
N GLY A 63 -10.67 -0.05 12.11
CA GLY A 63 -11.48 0.84 12.94
C GLY A 63 -12.98 0.51 12.94
N PRO A 64 -13.61 0.33 11.76
CA PRO A 64 -15.03 -0.04 11.68
C PRO A 64 -15.39 -1.39 12.33
N TYR A 65 -14.43 -2.30 12.50
CA TYR A 65 -14.66 -3.66 12.97
C TYR A 65 -14.00 -3.97 14.33
N MET A 66 -13.46 -2.96 15.02
CA MET A 66 -12.83 -3.13 16.34
C MET A 66 -13.75 -3.84 17.34
N GLY A 67 -15.05 -3.52 17.32
CA GLY A 67 -16.01 -4.19 18.19
C GLY A 67 -16.22 -5.68 17.88
N GLU A 68 -16.01 -6.13 16.64
CA GLU A 68 -16.03 -7.56 16.31
C GLU A 68 -14.77 -8.25 16.83
N ILE A 69 -13.61 -7.62 16.65
CA ILE A 69 -12.31 -8.11 17.14
C ILE A 69 -12.33 -8.28 18.66
N GLU A 70 -12.79 -7.25 19.38
CA GLU A 70 -12.89 -7.27 20.85
C GLU A 70 -13.83 -8.36 21.38
N ARG A 71 -14.80 -8.81 20.57
CA ARG A 71 -15.72 -9.91 20.88
C ARG A 71 -15.19 -11.29 20.45
N GLY A 72 -13.93 -11.37 20.02
CA GLY A 72 -13.30 -12.61 19.57
C GLY A 72 -13.71 -13.04 18.15
N ARG A 73 -14.36 -12.16 17.37
CA ARG A 73 -14.77 -12.43 15.98
C ARG A 73 -13.81 -11.81 14.95
N GLY A 74 -12.52 -11.89 15.25
CA GLY A 74 -11.45 -11.43 14.34
C GLY A 74 -11.42 -12.20 13.01
N ASP A 75 -11.98 -13.40 12.96
CA ASP A 75 -12.15 -14.22 11.75
C ASP A 75 -12.93 -13.47 10.65
N LEU A 76 -14.04 -12.83 11.02
CA LEU A 76 -14.88 -12.08 10.09
C LEU A 76 -14.16 -10.82 9.59
N THR A 77 -13.43 -10.14 10.46
CA THR A 77 -12.63 -8.97 10.08
C THR A 77 -11.50 -9.36 9.13
N LEU A 78 -10.81 -10.47 9.42
CA LEU A 78 -9.73 -10.98 8.56
C LEU A 78 -10.25 -11.39 7.17
N ALA A 79 -11.41 -12.05 7.10
CA ALA A 79 -12.04 -12.40 5.82
C ALA A 79 -12.29 -11.16 4.95
N ARG A 80 -12.87 -10.10 5.54
CA ARG A 80 -13.11 -8.83 4.84
C ARG A 80 -11.82 -8.12 4.42
N ILE A 81 -10.79 -8.15 5.26
CA ILE A 81 -9.47 -7.60 4.92
C ILE A 81 -8.90 -8.32 3.70
N ARG A 82 -8.98 -9.65 3.67
CA ARG A 82 -8.51 -10.46 2.54
C ARG A 82 -9.27 -10.12 1.26
N GLU A 83 -10.59 -9.97 1.33
CA GLU A 83 -11.42 -9.55 0.19
C GLU A 83 -11.05 -8.14 -0.32
N GLY A 84 -10.75 -7.21 0.60
CA GLY A 84 -10.40 -5.83 0.27
C GLY A 84 -8.93 -5.56 -0.03
N TRP A 85 -8.04 -6.55 0.16
CA TRP A 85 -6.60 -6.35 0.24
C TRP A 85 -6.02 -5.72 -1.03
N THR A 86 -6.24 -6.34 -2.19
CA THR A 86 -5.67 -5.90 -3.47
C THR A 86 -6.09 -4.47 -3.80
N SER A 87 -7.38 -4.16 -3.59
CA SER A 87 -7.95 -2.84 -3.85
C SER A 87 -7.36 -1.76 -2.92
N TRP A 88 -7.17 -2.09 -1.65
CA TRP A 88 -6.58 -1.18 -0.68
C TRP A 88 -5.08 -0.97 -0.92
N ARG A 89 -4.33 -2.05 -1.19
CA ARG A 89 -2.90 -2.05 -1.52
C ARG A 89 -2.63 -1.10 -2.69
N GLY A 90 -3.38 -1.22 -3.78
CA GLY A 90 -3.21 -0.34 -4.95
C GLY A 90 -3.44 1.14 -4.66
N ARG A 91 -4.35 1.47 -3.74
CA ARG A 91 -4.64 2.87 -3.38
C ARG A 91 -3.71 3.45 -2.31
N ALA A 92 -3.18 2.63 -1.41
CA ALA A 92 -2.47 3.09 -0.22
C ALA A 92 -0.97 2.79 -0.25
N VAL A 93 -0.57 1.65 -0.81
CA VAL A 93 0.80 1.13 -0.76
C VAL A 93 1.55 1.43 -2.05
N GLU A 94 0.98 1.13 -3.22
CA GLU A 94 1.67 1.35 -4.50
C GLU A 94 2.13 2.80 -4.71
N PRO A 95 1.31 3.84 -4.42
CA PRO A 95 1.75 5.22 -4.61
C PRO A 95 2.94 5.57 -3.70
N LEU A 96 2.98 5.02 -2.49
CA LEU A 96 4.08 5.22 -1.55
C LEU A 96 5.37 4.58 -2.07
N ILE A 97 5.28 3.35 -2.60
CA ILE A 97 6.44 2.65 -3.16
C ILE A 97 6.98 3.40 -4.38
N ARG A 98 6.10 3.86 -5.28
CA ARG A 98 6.51 4.69 -6.44
C ARG A 98 7.20 5.98 -6.00
N GLU A 99 6.67 6.67 -5.00
CA GLU A 99 7.26 7.89 -4.44
C GLU A 99 8.63 7.62 -3.78
N ALA A 100 8.75 6.51 -3.05
CA ALA A 100 10.01 6.10 -2.43
C ALA A 100 11.06 5.77 -3.50
N LEU A 101 10.70 5.01 -4.53
CA LEU A 101 11.59 4.72 -5.66
C LEU A 101 12.03 5.99 -6.38
N GLY A 102 11.12 6.94 -6.63
CA GLY A 102 11.47 8.22 -7.24
C GLY A 102 12.47 9.05 -6.43
N ARG A 103 12.63 8.79 -5.12
CA ARG A 103 13.61 9.45 -4.25
C ARG A 103 14.94 8.70 -4.14
N ILE A 104 14.88 7.37 -4.16
CA ILE A 104 16.03 6.52 -3.86
C ILE A 104 16.82 6.20 -5.13
N LEU A 105 16.18 6.21 -6.30
CA LEU A 105 16.84 5.87 -7.56
C LEU A 105 17.92 6.91 -7.95
N PRO A 106 19.04 6.46 -8.53
CA PRO A 106 19.42 5.06 -8.80
C PRO A 106 19.81 4.27 -7.54
N ASP A 107 19.61 2.95 -7.57
CA ASP A 107 20.04 2.00 -6.53
C ASP A 107 20.89 0.88 -7.18
N ASP A 108 21.63 0.10 -6.39
CA ASP A 108 22.55 -0.96 -6.86
C ASP A 108 21.88 -1.98 -7.79
N ARG A 109 20.55 -2.14 -7.68
CA ARG A 109 19.75 -3.11 -8.44
C ARG A 109 18.89 -2.50 -9.54
N LEU A 110 18.68 -1.18 -9.54
CA LEU A 110 17.74 -0.52 -10.43
C LEU A 110 18.38 0.69 -11.10
N PRO A 111 18.24 0.83 -12.44
CA PRO A 111 18.82 1.94 -13.15
C PRO A 111 18.17 3.26 -12.74
N ALA A 112 18.87 4.37 -12.97
CA ALA A 112 18.29 5.69 -12.82
C ALA A 112 17.05 5.82 -13.72
N ALA A 113 15.91 6.22 -13.16
CA ALA A 113 14.70 6.49 -13.92
C ALA A 113 14.19 7.90 -13.58
N PRO A 114 14.22 8.85 -14.53
CA PRO A 114 13.70 10.21 -14.31
C PRO A 114 12.21 10.27 -13.95
N ALA A 115 11.44 9.24 -14.31
CA ALA A 115 10.04 9.11 -13.94
C ALA A 115 9.73 7.70 -13.41
N VAL A 116 8.93 7.62 -12.35
CA VAL A 116 8.38 6.37 -11.80
C VAL A 116 6.86 6.48 -11.72
N GLY A 117 6.15 5.47 -12.23
CA GLY A 117 4.68 5.44 -12.27
C GLY A 117 4.10 4.04 -12.30
N GLY A 118 2.79 3.95 -12.49
CA GLY A 118 2.12 2.70 -12.88
C GLY A 118 1.71 2.78 -14.35
N TYR A 119 1.43 1.63 -14.95
CA TYR A 119 0.91 1.55 -16.31
C TYR A 119 -0.34 0.69 -16.35
N TRP A 120 -1.38 1.23 -16.99
CA TRP A 120 -2.61 0.52 -17.28
C TRP A 120 -2.99 0.77 -18.74
N THR A 121 -3.52 -0.25 -19.39
CA THR A 121 -4.13 -0.11 -20.71
C THR A 121 -5.53 0.50 -20.59
N ARG A 122 -6.03 1.12 -21.66
CA ARG A 122 -7.42 1.64 -21.69
C ARG A 122 -8.48 0.54 -21.58
N THR A 123 -8.13 -0.67 -21.99
CA THR A 123 -8.93 -1.90 -21.90
C THR A 123 -8.79 -2.61 -20.55
N ASN A 124 -7.91 -2.12 -19.67
CA ASN A 124 -7.65 -2.64 -18.32
C ASN A 124 -7.25 -4.13 -18.28
N ASP A 125 -6.66 -4.63 -19.37
CA ASP A 125 -6.20 -6.01 -19.55
C ASP A 125 -4.75 -6.22 -19.09
N VAL A 126 -3.97 -5.15 -18.98
CA VAL A 126 -2.60 -5.17 -18.46
C VAL A 126 -2.44 -4.10 -17.38
N GLU A 127 -2.11 -4.54 -16.17
CA GLU A 127 -1.77 -3.70 -15.02
C GLU A 127 -0.30 -3.95 -14.65
N ILE A 128 0.51 -2.89 -14.66
CA ILE A 128 1.88 -2.91 -14.17
C ILE A 128 1.99 -1.91 -13.03
N ASP A 129 2.16 -2.42 -11.82
CA ASP A 129 2.21 -1.61 -10.61
C ASP A 129 3.37 -0.61 -10.62
N ILE A 130 4.54 -0.98 -11.14
CA ILE A 130 5.71 -0.11 -11.14
C ILE A 130 6.36 -0.09 -12.53
N VAL A 131 6.56 1.12 -13.04
CA VAL A 131 7.28 1.39 -14.28
C VAL A 131 8.26 2.54 -14.05
N GLY A 132 9.54 2.29 -14.32
CA GLY A 132 10.56 3.33 -14.44
C GLY A 132 10.73 3.71 -15.91
N ALA A 133 10.71 5.00 -16.21
CA ALA A 133 10.73 5.51 -17.58
C ALA A 133 11.66 6.71 -17.74
N ASP A 134 12.04 6.98 -18.99
CA ASP A 134 12.83 8.15 -19.38
C ASP A 134 12.11 9.48 -19.08
N ARG A 135 10.77 9.49 -19.17
CA ARG A 135 9.95 10.69 -18.93
C ARG A 135 8.48 10.35 -18.62
N ALA A 136 7.76 11.34 -18.10
CA ALA A 136 6.31 11.32 -17.88
C ALA A 136 5.65 12.57 -18.52
N PRO A 137 4.34 12.54 -18.88
CA PRO A 137 3.38 11.43 -18.70
C PRO A 137 3.41 10.37 -19.80
N ILE A 138 4.12 10.60 -20.91
CA ILE A 138 4.24 9.64 -22.03
C ILE A 138 5.71 9.27 -22.22
N ALA A 139 6.09 8.06 -21.81
CA ALA A 139 7.44 7.52 -21.95
C ALA A 139 7.83 7.33 -23.43
N LYS A 140 9.12 7.45 -23.76
CA LYS A 140 9.69 6.89 -25.01
C LYS A 140 10.32 5.53 -24.75
N GLU A 141 10.88 5.33 -23.57
CA GLU A 141 11.59 4.12 -23.19
C GLU A 141 11.24 3.72 -21.76
N LEU A 142 11.01 2.41 -21.57
CA LEU A 142 10.82 1.82 -20.25
C LEU A 142 12.17 1.24 -19.79
N LEU A 143 12.63 1.70 -18.62
CA LEU A 143 13.93 1.36 -18.07
C LEU A 143 13.84 0.15 -17.14
N PHE A 144 12.71 0.01 -16.43
CA PHE A 144 12.37 -1.18 -15.66
C PHE A 144 10.87 -1.30 -15.44
N VAL A 145 10.43 -2.51 -15.10
CA VAL A 145 9.05 -2.82 -14.70
C VAL A 145 9.06 -3.70 -13.44
N GLY A 146 8.02 -3.61 -12.63
CA GLY A 146 7.86 -4.42 -11.44
C GLY A 146 6.40 -4.54 -11.01
N SER A 147 6.11 -5.58 -10.22
CA SER A 147 4.84 -5.77 -9.52
C SER A 147 5.04 -5.68 -8.01
N ILE A 148 3.97 -5.42 -7.29
CA ILE A 148 3.94 -5.48 -5.84
C ILE A 148 2.86 -6.51 -5.48
N GLU A 149 3.25 -7.72 -5.09
CA GLU A 149 2.31 -8.79 -4.70
C GLU A 149 2.19 -8.91 -3.18
#